data_AF-B0WKK6-F1
#
_entry.id   AF-B0WKK6-F1
#
_cell.length_a   1.000
_cell.length_b   1.000
_cell.length_c   1.000
_cell.angle_alpha   90.00
_cell.angle_beta   90.00
_cell.angle_gamma   90.00
#
_symmetry.space_group_name_H-M   'P 1'
#
loop_
_entity.id
_entity.type
_entity.pdbx_description
1 polymer ?
#
loop_
_entity_poly.entity_id
_entity_poly.type
_entity_poly.pdbx_seq_one_letter_code
_entity_poly.pdbx_strand_id
1 'polypeptide(L)'
;MIFVVWLVALAITCPPILGWYDQDRSRNECQYNQNKGYVVFSAMGSFFIPMSVMLYVYSKICYVLTSRQHRISRTEVRAWQP
;
A
#
# COMPACT_ATOMS: atom_id res chain seq x y z
N MET A 1 -1.39 14.66 -5.51
CA MET A 1 -0.74 13.50 -4.86
C MET A 1 -0.55 13.72 -3.36
N ILE A 2 0.25 14.69 -2.93
CA ILE A 2 0.57 14.90 -1.50
C ILE A 2 -0.70 15.15 -0.66
N PHE A 3 -1.59 16.03 -1.13
CA PHE A 3 -2.84 16.33 -0.43
C PHE A 3 -3.74 15.10 -0.21
N VAL A 4 -3.81 14.19 -1.20
CA VAL A 4 -4.60 12.95 -1.09
C VAL A 4 -4.03 12.04 -0.01
N VAL A 5 -2.70 11.88 0.03
CA VAL A 5 -2.04 11.06 1.05
C VAL A 5 -2.29 11.63 2.45
N TRP A 6 -2.22 12.95 2.60
CA TRP A 6 -2.55 13.62 3.86
C TRP A 6 -4.02 13.42 4.27
N LEU A 7 -4.95 13.56 3.34
CA LEU A 7 -6.37 13.30 3.62
C LEU A 7 -6.62 11.84 4.04
N VAL A 8 -5.97 10.88 3.39
CA VAL A 8 -6.07 9.46 3.76
C VAL A 8 -5.45 9.20 5.15
N ALA A 9 -4.30 9.81 5.45
CA ALA A 9 -3.67 9.69 6.77
C ALA A 9 -4.55 10.27 7.89
N LEU A 10 -5.17 11.44 7.64
CA LEU A 10 -6.16 12.02 8.56
C LEU A 10 -7.38 11.11 8.69
N ALA A 11 -7.92 10.59 7.58
CA ALA A 11 -9.06 9.70 7.60
C ALA A 11 -8.80 8.37 8.34
N ILE A 12 -7.56 7.86 8.35
CA ILE A 12 -7.17 6.67 9.12
C ILE A 12 -7.02 6.99 10.62
N THR A 13 -6.62 8.22 10.98
CA THR A 13 -6.30 8.62 12.35
C THR A 13 -7.47 9.27 13.10
N CYS A 14 -8.42 9.89 12.40
CA CYS A 14 -9.61 10.53 12.97
C CYS A 14 -10.69 9.59 13.58
N PRO A 15 -10.89 8.33 13.15
CA PRO A 15 -11.99 7.49 13.65
C PRO A 15 -12.06 7.32 15.18
N PRO A 16 -10.96 7.18 15.94
CA PRO A 16 -10.98 7.12 17.40
C PRO A 16 -11.54 8.38 18.06
N ILE A 17 -11.37 9.55 17.41
CA ILE A 17 -11.82 10.86 17.91
C ILE A 17 -13.33 11.05 17.68
N LEU A 18 -13.90 10.36 16.68
CA LEU A 18 -15.31 10.45 16.28
C LEU A 18 -16.22 9.40 16.93
N GLY A 19 -15.76 8.70 17.97
CA GLY A 19 -16.61 7.80 18.77
C GLY A 19 -16.29 6.31 18.64
N TRP A 20 -15.26 5.91 17.88
CA TRP A 20 -14.72 4.53 17.93
C TRP A 20 -13.67 4.37 19.03
N TYR A 21 -13.83 5.10 20.13
CA TYR A 21 -12.94 5.07 21.28
C TYR A 21 -13.17 3.80 22.11
N ASP A 22 -12.09 3.12 22.47
CA ASP A 22 -12.15 1.96 23.35
C ASP A 22 -12.54 2.39 24.77
N GLN A 23 -13.66 1.86 25.27
CA GLN A 23 -14.25 2.28 26.54
C GLN A 23 -13.56 1.64 27.76
N ASP A 24 -12.79 0.57 27.57
CA ASP A 24 -12.15 -0.22 28.64
C ASP A 24 -10.66 0.12 28.83
N ARG A 25 -10.27 1.36 28.48
CA ARG A 25 -8.87 1.79 28.59
C ARG A 25 -8.52 2.07 30.04
N SER A 26 -7.60 1.28 30.60
CA SER A 26 -6.94 1.63 31.85
C SER A 26 -6.12 2.91 31.63
N ARG A 27 -6.34 3.93 32.47
CA ARG A 27 -5.75 5.27 32.30
C ARG A 27 -4.23 5.30 32.52
N ASN A 28 -3.66 4.19 33.00
CA ASN A 28 -2.25 4.06 33.36
C ASN A 28 -1.40 3.35 32.28
N GLU A 29 -2.01 2.85 31.20
CA GLU A 29 -1.28 2.19 30.11
C GLU A 29 -1.55 2.81 28.74
N CYS A 30 -0.49 3.08 27.99
CA CYS A 30 -0.58 3.67 26.65
C CYS A 30 -0.81 2.56 25.60
N GLN A 31 -2.05 2.07 25.51
CA GLN A 31 -2.29 0.71 25.01
C GLN A 31 -2.93 0.52 23.61
N TYR A 32 -2.79 1.38 22.60
CA TYR A 32 -3.48 1.24 21.28
C TYR A 32 -5.02 0.98 21.36
N ASN A 33 -5.78 1.22 20.28
CA ASN A 33 -7.24 1.06 20.31
C ASN A 33 -7.60 -0.39 19.96
N GLN A 34 -8.11 -1.17 20.92
CA GLN A 34 -8.44 -2.61 20.74
C GLN A 34 -9.79 -2.83 20.04
N ASN A 35 -10.52 -1.74 19.78
CA ASN A 35 -11.78 -1.78 19.06
C ASN A 35 -11.60 -2.42 17.67
N LYS A 36 -12.16 -3.62 17.49
CA LYS A 36 -11.86 -4.50 16.34
C LYS A 36 -12.07 -3.83 14.98
N GLY A 37 -13.11 -3.00 14.85
CA GLY A 37 -13.39 -2.26 13.61
C GLY A 37 -12.26 -1.31 13.23
N TYR A 38 -11.71 -0.60 14.22
CA TYR A 38 -10.61 0.34 14.00
C TYR A 38 -9.30 -0.35 13.65
N VAL A 39 -8.99 -1.47 14.33
CA VAL A 39 -7.79 -2.28 14.06
C VAL A 39 -7.77 -2.73 12.60
N VAL A 40 -8.90 -3.29 12.11
CA VAL A 40 -8.99 -3.77 10.72
C VAL A 40 -8.92 -2.60 9.74
N PHE A 41 -9.67 -1.52 9.98
CA PHE A 41 -9.69 -0.36 9.08
C PHE A 41 -8.31 0.29 8.93
N SER A 42 -7.61 0.53 10.04
CA SER A 42 -6.28 1.15 10.02
C SER A 42 -5.22 0.25 9.40
N ALA A 43 -5.26 -1.06 9.66
CA ALA A 43 -4.37 -2.02 8.99
C ALA A 43 -4.62 -2.09 7.48
N MET A 44 -5.89 -2.06 7.04
CA MET A 44 -6.22 -2.03 5.62
C MET A 44 -5.72 -0.77 4.92
N GLY A 45 -5.96 0.41 5.50
CA GLY A 45 -5.56 1.69 4.92
C GLY A 45 -4.04 1.90 4.85
N SER A 46 -3.30 1.41 5.85
CA SER A 46 -1.86 1.64 5.96
C SER A 46 -0.99 0.55 5.35
N PHE A 47 -1.44 -0.71 5.41
CA PHE A 47 -0.62 -1.85 5.01
C PHE A 47 -1.17 -2.52 3.76
N PHE A 48 -2.40 -3.04 3.80
CA PHE A 48 -2.91 -3.89 2.73
C PHE A 48 -3.16 -3.12 1.42
N ILE A 49 -3.83 -1.96 1.48
CA ILE A 49 -4.10 -1.17 0.28
C ILE A 49 -2.80 -0.70 -0.39
N PRO A 50 -1.84 -0.08 0.33
CA PRO A 50 -0.55 0.29 -0.26
C PRO A 50 0.22 -0.92 -0.80
N MET A 51 0.23 -2.05 -0.08
CA MET A 51 0.89 -3.28 -0.52
C MET A 51 0.32 -3.80 -1.84
N SER A 52 -1.01 -3.91 -1.95
CA SER A 52 -1.66 -4.39 -3.19
C SER A 52 -1.37 -3.47 -4.38
N VAL A 53 -1.40 -2.15 -4.17
CA VAL A 53 -1.06 -1.17 -5.22
C VAL A 53 0.39 -1.35 -5.69
N MET A 54 1.34 -1.49 -4.75
CA MET A 54 2.74 -1.72 -5.09
C MET A 54 2.95 -3.01 -5.88
N LEU A 55 2.34 -4.11 -5.43
CA LEU A 55 2.43 -5.40 -6.13
C LEU A 55 1.86 -5.31 -7.55
N TYR A 56 0.69 -4.69 -7.72
CA TYR A 56 0.09 -4.50 -9.04
C TYR A 56 1.00 -3.69 -9.96
N VAL A 57 1.48 -2.53 -9.50
CA VAL A 57 2.35 -1.66 -10.30
C VAL A 57 3.65 -2.38 -10.65
N TYR A 58 4.26 -3.08 -9.71
CA TYR A 58 5.52 -3.81 -9.95
C TYR A 58 5.32 -4.98 -10.91
N SER A 59 4.21 -5.72 -10.80
CA SER A 59 3.89 -6.78 -11.77
C SER A 59 3.80 -6.24 -13.20
N LYS A 60 3.17 -5.08 -13.38
CA LYS A 60 3.07 -4.39 -14.68
C LYS A 60 4.44 -3.94 -15.18
N ILE A 61 5.27 -3.37 -14.30
CA ILE A 61 6.63 -2.96 -14.64
C ILE A 61 7.44 -4.16 -15.11
N CYS A 62 7.44 -5.26 -14.35
CA CYS A 62 8.14 -6.49 -14.73
C CYS A 62 7.66 -7.01 -16.08
N TYR A 63 6.35 -7.08 -16.32
CA TYR A 63 5.79 -7.51 -17.61
C TYR A 63 6.30 -6.66 -18.78
N VAL A 64 6.30 -5.33 -18.62
CA VAL A 64 6.80 -4.40 -19.64
C VAL A 64 8.31 -4.56 -19.83
N LEU A 65 9.08 -4.67 -18.76
CA LEU A 65 10.54 -4.85 -18.81
C LEU A 65 10.91 -6.15 -19.52
N THR A 66 10.31 -7.28 -19.17
CA THR A 66 10.55 -8.56 -19.84
C THR A 66 10.17 -8.50 -21.32
N SER A 67 9.04 -7.85 -21.65
CA SER A 67 8.63 -7.65 -23.04
C SER A 67 9.63 -6.80 -23.83
N ARG A 68 10.25 -5.80 -23.19
CA ARG A 68 11.28 -4.94 -23.79
C ARG A 68 12.60 -5.71 -23.98
N GLN A 69 13.07 -6.44 -22.96
CA GLN A 69 14.28 -7.25 -23.03
C GLN A 69 14.20 -8.26 -24.17
N HIS A 70 13.08 -8.96 -24.34
CA HIS A 70 12.90 -9.91 -25.44
C HIS A 70 13.04 -9.25 -26.83
N ARG A 71 12.64 -7.98 -26.98
CA ARG A 71 12.81 -7.25 -28.26
C ARG A 71 14.27 -6.89 -28.50
N ILE A 72 14.99 -6.44 -27.48
CA ILE A 72 16.41 -6.06 -27.58
C ILE A 72 17.26 -7.28 -27.92
N SER A 73 17.09 -8.41 -27.21
CA SER A 73 17.82 -9.65 -27.51
C SER A 73 17.57 -10.17 -28.92
N ARG A 74 16.35 -9.98 -29.47
CA ARG A 74 16.05 -10.38 -30.86
C ARG A 74 16.77 -9.49 -31.88
N THR A 75 16.93 -8.19 -31.61
CA THR A 75 17.69 -7.28 -32.47
C THR A 75 19.18 -7.58 -32.42
N GLU A 76 19.73 -7.90 -31.24
CA GLU A 76 21.13 -8.33 -31.13
C GLU A 76 21.39 -9.64 -31.87
N VAL A 77 20.54 -10.65 -31.72
CA VAL A 77 20.67 -11.91 -32.48
C VAL A 77 20.63 -11.67 -33.99
N ARG A 78 19.78 -10.75 -34.45
CA ARG A 78 19.67 -10.41 -35.88
C ARG A 78 20.86 -9.60 -36.40
N ALA A 79 21.53 -8.83 -35.54
CA ALA A 79 22.74 -8.10 -35.88
C ALA A 79 23.98 -9.01 -36.00
N TRP A 80 23.95 -10.19 -35.38
CA TRP A 80 25.00 -11.21 -35.45
C TRP A 80 24.76 -12.30 -36.51
N GLN A 81 23.68 -12.22 -37.30
CA GLN A 81 23.50 -13.10 -38.47
C GLN A 81 24.17 -12.47 -39.70
N PRO A 82 25.24 -13.08 -40.26
CA PRO A 82 25.93 -12.59 -41.46
C PRO A 82 25.10 -12.75 -42.75
#